data_AF-E5A034-F1
#
_entry.id   AF-E5A034-F1
#
_cell.length_a   1.000
_cell.length_b   1.000
_cell.length_c   1.000
_cell.angle_alpha   90.00
_cell.angle_beta   90.00
_cell.angle_gamma   90.00
#
_symmetry.space_group_name_H-M   'P 1'
#
loop_
_entity.id
_entity.type
_entity.pdbx_description
1 polymer ?
#
loop_
_entity_poly.entity_id
_entity_poly.type
_entity_poly.pdbx_seq_one_letter_code
_entity_poly.pdbx_strand_id
1 'polypeptide(L)'
;MAGVKSTNVLDDLRDTMNEKLESIVRTRSQGLQSVAKKLTHQLENLQSHSATNASLWHTASQASDLSDGAKTFKATVLDTYHGRDEPVTSVTSAFDKWMESGLEVKGIVKSMKEARWDDTFADDVDDDSDDELGESKQTLLSDDDPKVLEEVTQGAMSDALQNLGQSFSKIVGAANTDNGDFIRKASFMLRVVREIDDRIPRLRLQERSTALASPFTTQIVQPLYMALAMYVVHPSIQSYEKSLAASVKIKTNSHILWEGQPPLPSQPSPTTFRFLRELNKSMAALGNDVWAPGCVLVLKEQVCKEVKKVFVQHVDTVMKLSSTEEVQTETNETEESKDGPDVGKTESKEPEVTLPCSSLSSSEKEAKEGRLKQLLFDALYLQRFTTTSEDGEDVAKLLSAAVDVATLDETALTRLGKYAADYAKKTYLLFALLA
;
A
#
# COMPACT_ATOMS: atom_id res chain seq x y z
N MET A 1 -2.17 50.46 -57.24
CA MET A 1 -1.54 49.61 -56.22
C MET A 1 -2.58 49.41 -55.13
N ALA A 2 -3.10 48.19 -54.98
CA ALA A 2 -4.09 47.90 -53.94
C ALA A 2 -3.37 47.99 -52.58
N GLY A 3 -3.79 48.94 -51.75
CA GLY A 3 -3.29 49.05 -50.38
C GLY A 3 -3.61 47.76 -49.65
N VAL A 4 -2.59 47.11 -49.12
CA VAL A 4 -2.76 45.99 -48.20
C VAL A 4 -3.57 46.55 -47.02
N LYS A 5 -4.75 45.98 -46.76
CA LYS A 5 -5.58 46.40 -45.62
C LYS A 5 -4.78 46.10 -44.35
N SER A 6 -4.28 47.14 -43.69
CA SER A 6 -3.40 47.04 -42.51
C SER A 6 -3.98 46.19 -41.38
N THR A 7 -5.31 46.08 -41.32
CA THR A 7 -6.04 45.23 -40.37
C THR A 7 -5.72 43.75 -40.57
N ASN A 8 -5.72 43.28 -41.82
CA ASN A 8 -5.48 41.86 -42.14
C ASN A 8 -4.05 41.44 -41.78
N VAL A 9 -3.08 42.35 -41.94
CA VAL A 9 -1.67 42.05 -41.63
C VAL A 9 -1.44 41.89 -40.12
N LEU A 10 -2.17 42.66 -39.30
CA LEU A 10 -2.09 42.57 -37.83
C LEU A 10 -2.76 41.31 -37.31
N ASP A 11 -3.92 40.95 -37.87
CA ASP A 11 -4.60 39.69 -37.55
C ASP A 11 -3.74 38.47 -37.94
N ASP A 12 -3.16 38.49 -39.15
CA ASP A 12 -2.21 37.45 -39.59
C ASP A 12 -0.97 37.36 -38.67
N LEU A 13 -0.47 38.50 -38.15
CA LEU A 13 0.68 38.51 -37.25
C LEU A 13 0.32 37.99 -35.85
N ARG A 14 -0.87 38.31 -35.34
CA ARG A 14 -1.41 37.76 -34.10
C ARG A 14 -1.59 36.25 -34.21
N ASP A 15 -2.23 35.78 -35.28
CA ASP A 15 -2.47 34.35 -35.51
C ASP A 15 -1.14 33.60 -35.61
N THR A 16 -0.18 34.11 -36.39
CA THR A 16 1.14 33.48 -36.49
C THR A 16 1.91 33.48 -35.16
N MET A 17 1.80 34.54 -34.35
CA MET A 17 2.43 34.58 -33.03
C MET A 17 1.78 33.58 -32.06
N ASN A 18 0.46 33.52 -32.02
CA ASN A 18 -0.29 32.56 -31.21
C ASN A 18 0.03 31.11 -31.63
N GLU A 19 0.04 30.82 -32.93
CA GLU A 19 0.44 29.50 -33.46
C GLU A 19 1.87 29.11 -33.02
N LYS A 20 2.80 30.07 -33.00
CA LYS A 20 4.17 29.82 -32.52
C LYS A 20 4.20 29.56 -31.02
N LEU A 21 3.46 30.32 -30.22
CA LEU A 21 3.36 30.10 -28.77
C LEU A 21 2.74 28.74 -28.47
N GLU A 22 1.66 28.36 -29.15
CA GLU A 22 1.08 27.03 -29.04
C GLU A 22 2.06 25.92 -29.41
N SER A 23 2.81 26.11 -30.51
CA SER A 23 3.82 25.15 -30.96
C SER A 23 4.92 24.97 -29.91
N ILE A 24 5.41 26.06 -29.30
CA ILE A 24 6.40 26.03 -28.22
C ILE A 24 5.85 25.27 -27.01
N VAL A 25 4.61 25.56 -26.61
CA VAL A 25 3.92 24.88 -25.51
C VAL A 25 3.83 23.38 -25.77
N ARG A 26 3.39 22.96 -26.96
CA ARG A 26 3.30 21.54 -27.33
C ARG A 26 4.67 20.86 -27.30
N THR A 27 5.72 21.49 -27.83
CA THR A 27 7.09 20.95 -27.79
C THR A 27 7.62 20.82 -26.36
N ARG A 28 7.39 21.82 -25.50
CA ARG A 28 7.79 21.78 -24.08
C ARG A 28 7.04 20.68 -23.33
N SER A 29 5.73 20.56 -23.54
CA SER A 29 4.91 19.49 -22.96
C SER A 29 5.38 18.10 -23.39
N GLN A 30 5.79 17.91 -24.65
CA GLN A 30 6.39 16.65 -25.14
C GLN A 30 7.73 16.30 -24.48
N GLY A 31 8.43 17.28 -23.89
CA GLY A 31 9.66 17.08 -23.13
C GLY A 31 9.52 16.06 -21.99
N LEU A 32 8.30 15.83 -21.48
CA LEU A 32 8.02 14.83 -20.44
C LEU A 32 8.38 13.40 -20.86
N GLN A 33 8.42 13.10 -22.16
CA GLN A 33 8.88 11.80 -22.67
C GLN A 33 10.34 11.50 -22.28
N SER A 34 11.17 12.53 -22.06
CA SER A 34 12.53 12.36 -21.57
C SER A 34 12.58 11.77 -20.15
N VAL A 35 11.59 12.11 -19.31
CA VAL A 35 11.43 11.56 -17.95
C VAL A 35 11.10 10.07 -18.03
N ALA A 36 10.18 9.67 -18.93
CA ALA A 36 9.86 8.27 -19.17
C ALA A 36 11.10 7.47 -19.64
N LYS A 37 11.89 8.02 -20.57
CA LYS A 37 13.15 7.40 -21.02
C LYS A 37 14.17 7.28 -19.88
N LYS A 38 14.29 8.32 -19.05
CA LYS A 38 15.18 8.32 -17.88
C LYS A 38 14.76 7.26 -16.86
N LEU A 39 13.45 7.14 -16.61
CA LEU A 39 12.88 6.10 -15.75
C LEU A 39 13.25 4.70 -16.25
N THR A 40 13.01 4.41 -17.53
CA THR A 40 13.37 3.12 -18.13
C THR A 40 14.87 2.83 -17.98
N HIS A 41 15.73 3.80 -18.30
CA HIS A 41 17.18 3.66 -18.18
C HIS A 41 17.62 3.39 -16.73
N GLN A 42 17.04 4.06 -15.73
CA GLN A 42 17.35 3.79 -14.33
C GLN A 42 16.86 2.40 -13.89
N LEU A 43 15.72 1.96 -14.40
CA LEU A 43 15.16 0.64 -14.09
C LEU A 43 16.02 -0.52 -14.62
N GLU A 44 16.65 -0.33 -15.79
CA GLU A 44 17.59 -1.27 -16.39
C GLU A 44 18.91 -1.33 -15.60
N ASN A 45 19.41 -0.18 -15.12
CA ASN A 45 20.68 -0.08 -14.41
C ASN A 45 20.61 -0.32 -12.89
N LEU A 46 19.41 -0.59 -12.36
CA LEU A 46 19.18 -0.79 -10.92
C LEU A 46 19.90 -2.02 -10.33
N GLN A 47 20.50 -2.87 -11.19
CA GLN A 47 21.23 -4.08 -10.78
C GLN A 47 22.62 -3.80 -10.17
N SER A 48 23.15 -2.59 -10.31
CA SER A 48 24.56 -2.26 -10.02
C SER A 48 24.82 -1.63 -8.66
N HIS A 49 23.79 -1.05 -8.02
CA HIS A 49 23.96 -0.29 -6.79
C HIS A 49 23.32 -1.03 -5.63
N SER A 50 24.19 -1.61 -4.79
CA SER A 50 23.82 -2.13 -3.48
C SER A 50 22.96 -1.10 -2.75
N ALA A 51 21.83 -1.54 -2.22
CA ALA A 51 20.96 -0.72 -1.38
C ALA A 51 21.79 -0.12 -0.25
N THR A 52 22.22 1.13 -0.43
CA THR A 52 22.68 1.95 0.68
C THR A 52 21.44 2.30 1.46
N ASN A 53 21.00 1.38 2.31
CA ASN A 53 20.20 1.71 3.47
C ASN A 53 21.09 2.60 4.33
N ALA A 54 21.22 3.87 3.95
CA ALA A 54 21.95 4.87 4.68
C ALA A 54 21.19 5.02 6.00
N SER A 55 21.66 4.33 7.03
CA SER A 55 21.10 4.48 8.36
C SER A 55 21.15 5.96 8.71
N LEU A 56 20.03 6.53 9.18
CA LEU A 56 19.98 7.91 9.66
C LEU A 56 21.06 8.18 10.73
N TRP A 57 21.48 7.14 11.44
CA TRP A 57 22.54 7.18 12.44
C TRP A 57 23.95 7.35 11.83
N HIS A 58 24.17 6.94 10.58
CA HIS A 58 25.42 7.18 9.85
C HIS A 58 25.44 8.59 9.22
N THR A 59 24.27 9.17 8.93
CA THR A 59 24.15 10.56 8.46
C THR A 59 24.63 11.56 9.50
N ALA A 60 24.34 11.30 10.79
CA ALA A 60 24.79 12.16 11.89
C ALA A 60 26.31 12.11 12.11
N SER A 61 26.99 11.01 11.77
CA SER A 61 28.45 10.88 11.92
C SER A 61 29.25 11.48 10.76
N GLN A 62 28.61 11.79 9.63
CA GLN A 62 29.26 12.37 8.44
C GLN A 62 29.09 13.90 8.32
N ALA A 63 28.28 14.52 9.17
CA ALA A 63 28.09 15.97 9.21
C ALA A 63 29.34 16.67 9.80
N SER A 64 30.38 16.82 8.98
CA SER A 64 31.68 17.38 9.38
C SER A 64 31.85 18.87 9.09
N ASP A 65 30.90 19.51 8.41
CA ASP A 65 30.99 20.94 8.06
C ASP A 65 29.97 21.79 8.84
N LEU A 66 30.45 22.74 9.63
CA LEU A 66 29.62 23.60 10.48
C LEU A 66 29.08 24.86 9.76
N SER A 67 29.53 25.13 8.54
CA SER A 67 29.20 26.39 7.84
C SER A 67 27.93 26.30 6.99
N ASP A 68 27.71 25.17 6.29
CA ASP A 68 26.49 24.87 5.53
C ASP A 68 25.97 23.43 5.76
N GLY A 69 26.60 22.66 6.65
CA GLY A 69 26.25 21.26 6.90
C GLY A 69 24.89 21.05 7.55
N ALA A 70 24.26 22.07 8.14
CA ALA A 70 22.90 21.96 8.66
C ALA A 70 21.85 21.77 7.55
N LYS A 71 22.01 22.47 6.41
CA LYS A 71 21.11 22.30 5.24
C LYS A 71 21.33 20.95 4.59
N THR A 72 22.60 20.58 4.39
CA THR A 72 22.96 19.28 3.82
C THR A 72 22.49 18.15 4.71
N PHE A 73 22.70 18.23 6.03
CA PHE A 73 22.19 17.25 6.99
C PHE A 73 20.66 17.15 6.94
N LYS A 74 19.93 18.28 6.94
CA LYS A 74 18.48 18.26 6.79
C LYS A 74 18.04 17.60 5.48
N ALA A 75 18.70 17.91 4.37
CA ALA A 75 18.43 17.30 3.07
C ALA A 75 18.70 15.79 3.12
N THR A 76 19.85 15.35 3.62
CA THR A 76 20.19 13.92 3.71
C THR A 76 19.24 13.16 4.64
N VAL A 77 18.82 13.74 5.76
CA VAL A 77 17.82 13.12 6.65
C VAL A 77 16.48 12.97 5.93
N LEU A 78 16.01 14.01 5.23
CA LEU A 78 14.78 13.96 4.45
C LEU A 78 14.88 12.96 3.30
N ASP A 79 15.99 12.95 2.57
CA ASP A 79 16.22 12.05 1.44
C ASP A 79 16.26 10.60 1.90
N THR A 80 16.94 10.33 3.02
CA THR A 80 16.95 9.00 3.65
C THR A 80 15.55 8.58 4.12
N TYR A 81 14.81 9.48 4.78
CA TYR A 81 13.47 9.19 5.29
C TYR A 81 12.47 8.92 4.14
N HIS A 82 12.61 9.64 3.04
CA HIS A 82 11.78 9.49 1.85
C HIS A 82 12.30 8.42 0.87
N GLY A 83 13.40 7.73 1.16
CA GLY A 83 13.97 6.73 0.25
C GLY A 83 14.45 7.32 -1.09
N ARG A 84 14.85 8.59 -1.10
CA ARG A 84 15.35 9.30 -2.28
C ARG A 84 16.80 8.90 -2.56
N ASP A 85 16.93 7.78 -3.24
CA ASP A 85 18.20 7.31 -3.76
C ASP A 85 18.61 8.13 -4.99
N GLU A 86 19.89 8.09 -5.38
CA GLU A 86 20.40 8.77 -6.57
C GLU A 86 19.56 8.49 -7.84
N PRO A 87 19.12 7.24 -8.12
CA PRO A 87 18.25 6.97 -9.27
C PRO A 87 16.91 7.70 -9.20
N VAL A 88 16.30 7.81 -8.00
CA VAL A 88 15.02 8.50 -7.80
C VAL A 88 15.22 9.99 -8.04
N THR A 89 16.22 10.58 -7.39
CA THR A 89 16.56 12.00 -7.55
C THR A 89 16.92 12.34 -9.01
N SER A 90 17.53 11.42 -9.75
CA SER A 90 17.83 11.60 -11.17
C SER A 90 16.58 11.68 -12.05
N VAL A 91 15.56 10.87 -11.78
CA VAL A 91 14.26 10.92 -12.51
C VAL A 91 13.46 12.15 -12.07
N THR A 92 13.39 12.40 -10.76
CA THR A 92 12.64 13.50 -10.19
C THR A 92 13.21 14.86 -10.61
N SER A 93 14.53 15.01 -10.69
CA SER A 93 15.15 16.24 -11.20
C SER A 93 14.90 16.47 -12.70
N ALA A 94 14.78 15.39 -13.49
CA ALA A 94 14.37 15.51 -14.89
C ALA A 94 12.91 16.00 -15.00
N PHE A 95 12.04 15.53 -14.10
CA PHE A 95 10.67 16.02 -14.00
C PHE A 95 10.62 17.48 -13.53
N ASP A 96 11.42 17.86 -12.53
CA ASP A 96 11.50 19.24 -12.04
C ASP A 96 11.93 20.22 -13.14
N LYS A 97 12.94 19.85 -13.95
CA LYS A 97 13.37 20.64 -15.12
C LYS A 97 12.28 20.80 -16.18
N TRP A 98 11.54 19.72 -16.45
CA TRP A 98 10.40 19.79 -17.37
C TRP A 98 9.28 20.69 -16.82
N MET A 99 8.97 20.56 -15.53
CA MET A 99 7.97 21.39 -14.85
C MET A 99 8.36 22.87 -14.89
N GLU A 100 9.62 23.21 -14.64
CA GLU A 100 10.13 24.59 -14.74
C GLU A 100 9.96 25.13 -16.17
N SER A 101 10.32 24.34 -17.18
CA SER A 101 10.11 24.69 -18.59
C SER A 101 8.63 24.91 -18.95
N GLY A 102 7.73 24.14 -18.35
CA GLY A 102 6.29 24.32 -18.50
C GLY A 102 5.76 25.57 -17.77
N LEU A 103 6.25 25.85 -16.57
CA LEU A 103 5.84 27.00 -15.76
C LEU A 103 6.41 28.33 -16.27
N GLU A 104 7.47 28.34 -17.05
CA GLU A 104 7.89 29.55 -17.78
C GLU A 104 6.76 30.13 -18.66
N VAL A 105 5.89 29.27 -19.22
CA VAL A 105 4.73 29.70 -20.01
C VAL A 105 3.75 30.51 -19.16
N LYS A 106 3.60 30.16 -17.87
CA LYS A 106 2.84 30.96 -16.91
C LYS A 106 3.41 32.38 -16.77
N GLY A 107 4.74 32.51 -16.79
CA GLY A 107 5.42 33.80 -16.79
C GLY A 107 5.14 34.61 -18.06
N ILE A 108 5.14 33.95 -19.23
CA ILE A 108 4.81 34.58 -20.52
C ILE A 108 3.36 35.08 -20.51
N VAL A 109 2.40 34.23 -20.14
CA VAL A 109 0.98 34.59 -20.02
C VAL A 109 0.78 35.77 -19.08
N LYS A 110 1.44 35.75 -17.91
CA LYS A 110 1.38 36.87 -16.97
C LYS A 110 1.91 38.16 -17.59
N SER A 111 3.03 38.09 -18.31
CA SER A 111 3.59 39.23 -19.04
C SER A 111 2.66 39.74 -20.14
N MET A 112 1.89 38.87 -20.82
CA MET A 112 0.92 39.28 -21.84
C MET A 112 -0.27 40.02 -21.23
N LYS A 113 -0.74 39.58 -20.05
CA LYS A 113 -1.82 40.24 -19.29
C LYS A 113 -1.40 41.60 -18.70
N GLU A 114 -0.14 41.71 -18.29
CA GLU A 114 0.43 42.93 -17.68
C GLU A 114 0.98 43.93 -18.70
N ALA A 115 1.15 43.52 -19.96
CA ALA A 115 1.59 44.39 -21.03
C ALA A 115 0.55 45.50 -21.27
N ARG A 116 1.01 46.75 -21.20
CA ARG A 116 0.19 47.92 -21.57
C ARG A 116 0.08 47.98 -23.08
N TRP A 117 -1.01 47.47 -23.62
CA TRP A 117 -1.36 47.56 -25.05
C TRP A 117 -2.01 48.89 -25.43
N ASP A 118 -2.01 49.86 -24.51
CA ASP A 118 -2.59 51.19 -24.67
C ASP A 118 -1.82 51.99 -25.74
N ASP A 119 -2.54 52.71 -26.60
CA ASP A 119 -1.94 53.51 -27.66
C ASP A 119 -1.33 54.79 -27.05
N THR A 120 -0.06 54.74 -26.69
CA THR A 120 0.71 55.91 -26.18
C THR A 120 0.73 57.13 -27.12
N PHE A 121 0.09 57.07 -28.29
CA PHE A 121 -0.05 58.16 -29.26
C PHE A 121 -1.48 58.67 -29.47
N ALA A 122 -2.49 58.12 -28.79
CA ALA A 122 -3.89 58.53 -28.97
C ALA A 122 -4.31 59.82 -28.24
N ASP A 123 -3.44 60.40 -27.39
CA ASP A 123 -3.74 61.63 -26.64
C ASP A 123 -3.78 62.92 -27.50
N ASP A 124 -3.41 62.87 -28.80
CA ASP A 124 -3.25 64.06 -29.67
C ASP A 124 -4.09 64.01 -30.98
N VAL A 125 -5.07 63.12 -31.12
CA VAL A 125 -5.97 63.06 -32.30
C VAL A 125 -7.42 63.32 -31.91
N ASP A 126 -7.99 64.39 -32.48
CA ASP A 126 -9.35 64.88 -32.25
C ASP A 126 -10.42 63.74 -32.33
N ASP A 127 -11.23 63.72 -31.27
CA ASP A 127 -12.34 62.84 -30.90
C ASP A 127 -13.49 62.76 -31.91
N ASP A 128 -13.25 62.27 -33.14
CA ASP A 128 -14.32 62.09 -34.14
C ASP A 128 -14.16 60.85 -35.05
N SER A 129 -13.29 59.88 -34.73
CA SER A 129 -13.21 58.63 -35.50
C SER A 129 -13.13 57.34 -34.67
N ASP A 130 -14.29 56.68 -34.53
CA ASP A 130 -14.46 55.22 -34.43
C ASP A 130 -13.66 54.49 -33.32
N ASP A 131 -13.79 54.97 -32.09
CA ASP A 131 -13.17 54.44 -30.85
C ASP A 131 -13.56 52.98 -30.49
N GLU A 132 -14.56 52.39 -31.15
CA GLU A 132 -15.03 51.03 -30.86
C GLU A 132 -14.04 49.93 -31.32
N LEU A 133 -13.13 50.24 -32.26
CA LEU A 133 -12.15 49.28 -32.80
C LEU A 133 -10.87 49.16 -31.95
N GLY A 134 -10.52 50.18 -31.17
CA GLY A 134 -9.32 50.22 -30.34
C GLY A 134 -9.46 49.37 -29.07
N GLU A 135 -10.55 49.59 -28.32
CA GLU A 135 -10.87 48.84 -27.11
C GLU A 135 -11.04 47.33 -27.36
N SER A 136 -11.61 46.98 -28.53
CA SER A 136 -11.78 45.59 -28.95
C SER A 136 -10.44 44.86 -29.13
N LYS A 137 -9.43 45.51 -29.71
CA LYS A 137 -8.11 44.89 -29.96
C LYS A 137 -7.26 44.78 -28.70
N GLN A 138 -7.35 45.77 -27.82
CA GLN A 138 -6.71 45.70 -26.51
C GLN A 138 -7.25 44.52 -25.71
N THR A 139 -8.58 44.36 -25.68
CA THR A 139 -9.24 43.21 -25.03
C THR A 139 -8.77 41.88 -25.62
N LEU A 140 -8.63 41.80 -26.95
CA LEU A 140 -8.15 40.58 -27.62
C LEU A 140 -6.71 40.18 -27.21
N LEU A 141 -5.82 41.15 -27.05
CA LEU A 141 -4.39 40.91 -26.72
C LEU A 141 -4.13 40.76 -25.20
N SER A 142 -4.90 41.45 -24.35
CA SER A 142 -4.72 41.43 -22.89
C SER A 142 -5.52 40.32 -22.19
N ASP A 143 -6.67 39.93 -22.74
CA ASP A 143 -7.57 38.97 -22.11
C ASP A 143 -7.74 37.68 -22.92
N ASP A 144 -8.11 37.77 -24.20
CA ASP A 144 -8.46 36.58 -24.98
C ASP A 144 -7.22 35.73 -25.36
N ASP A 145 -6.16 36.33 -25.90
CA ASP A 145 -4.94 35.60 -26.27
C ASP A 145 -4.26 34.90 -25.09
N PRO A 146 -4.07 35.56 -23.92
CA PRO A 146 -3.51 34.90 -22.75
C PRO A 146 -4.39 33.76 -22.25
N LYS A 147 -5.72 33.88 -22.36
CA LYS A 147 -6.66 32.83 -21.96
C LYS A 147 -6.59 31.62 -22.88
N VAL A 148 -6.55 31.84 -24.19
CA VAL A 148 -6.35 30.76 -25.18
C VAL A 148 -5.03 30.03 -24.92
N LEU A 149 -3.95 30.77 -24.65
CA LEU A 149 -2.65 30.18 -24.34
C LEU A 149 -2.66 29.38 -23.03
N GLU A 150 -3.36 29.86 -21.99
CA GLU A 150 -3.55 29.11 -20.73
C GLU A 150 -4.30 27.79 -20.96
N GLU A 151 -5.39 27.82 -21.73
CA GLU A 151 -6.19 26.64 -22.05
C GLU A 151 -5.38 25.63 -22.88
N VAL A 152 -4.67 26.08 -23.91
CA VAL A 152 -3.78 25.22 -24.72
C VAL A 152 -2.66 24.63 -23.88
N THR A 153 -2.08 25.40 -22.96
CA THR A 153 -1.02 24.93 -22.06
C THR A 153 -1.53 23.87 -21.11
N GLN A 154 -2.70 24.10 -20.49
CA GLN A 154 -3.30 23.13 -19.59
C GLN A 154 -3.69 21.83 -20.33
N GLY A 155 -4.24 21.94 -21.54
CA GLY A 155 -4.53 20.79 -22.40
C GLY A 155 -3.27 20.00 -22.77
N ALA A 156 -2.23 20.69 -23.27
CA ALA A 156 -0.98 20.04 -23.66
C ALA A 156 -0.25 19.38 -22.48
N MET A 157 -0.28 19.99 -21.29
CA MET A 157 0.27 19.39 -20.08
C MET A 157 -0.53 18.15 -19.63
N SER A 158 -1.86 18.20 -19.73
CA SER A 158 -2.73 17.05 -19.45
C SER A 158 -2.43 15.88 -20.39
N ASP A 159 -2.31 16.15 -21.69
CA ASP A 159 -1.95 15.14 -22.69
C ASP A 159 -0.56 14.56 -22.44
N ALA A 160 0.41 15.40 -22.07
CA ALA A 160 1.75 14.95 -21.72
C ALA A 160 1.73 14.01 -20.49
N LEU A 161 1.01 14.38 -19.42
CA LEU A 161 0.85 13.52 -18.25
C LEU A 161 0.15 12.21 -18.60
N GLN A 162 -0.90 12.23 -19.41
CA GLN A 162 -1.56 11.00 -19.86
C GLN A 162 -0.60 10.08 -20.63
N ASN A 163 0.24 10.65 -21.50
CA ASN A 163 1.29 9.92 -22.22
C ASN A 163 2.38 9.34 -21.28
N LEU A 164 2.73 10.07 -20.21
CA LEU A 164 3.59 9.55 -19.15
C LEU A 164 2.93 8.35 -18.46
N GLY A 165 1.65 8.44 -18.11
CA GLY A 165 0.88 7.34 -17.52
C GLY A 165 0.85 6.10 -18.41
N GLN A 166 0.63 6.27 -19.71
CA GLN A 166 0.68 5.17 -20.69
C GLN A 166 2.08 4.56 -20.79
N SER A 167 3.13 5.38 -20.78
CA SER A 167 4.52 4.90 -20.82
C SER A 167 4.87 4.13 -19.55
N PHE A 168 4.44 4.63 -18.39
CA PHE A 168 4.61 3.97 -17.11
C PHE A 168 3.87 2.63 -17.05
N SER A 169 2.62 2.58 -17.53
CA SER A 169 1.85 1.33 -17.64
C SER A 169 2.56 0.28 -18.49
N LYS A 170 3.18 0.68 -19.62
CA LYS A 170 4.01 -0.21 -20.44
C LYS A 170 5.25 -0.71 -19.69
N ILE A 171 5.91 0.15 -18.93
CA ILE A 171 7.08 -0.22 -18.10
C ILE A 171 6.68 -1.24 -17.02
N VAL A 172 5.57 -1.00 -16.32
CA VAL A 172 5.03 -1.92 -15.31
C VAL A 172 4.65 -3.26 -15.93
N GLY A 173 3.99 -3.26 -17.10
CA GLY A 173 3.60 -4.48 -17.80
C GLY A 173 4.79 -5.27 -18.37
N ALA A 174 5.89 -4.61 -18.71
CA ALA A 174 7.12 -5.25 -19.21
C ALA A 174 8.05 -5.74 -18.09
N ALA A 175 7.85 -5.27 -16.85
CA ALA A 175 8.64 -5.70 -15.71
C ALA A 175 8.24 -7.13 -15.30
N ASN A 176 8.96 -8.12 -15.83
CA ASN A 176 8.74 -9.54 -15.53
C ASN A 176 8.85 -9.84 -14.02
N THR A 177 7.90 -10.61 -13.50
CA THR A 177 7.83 -11.08 -12.11
C THR A 177 8.88 -12.13 -11.73
N ASP A 178 9.59 -12.69 -12.72
CA ASP A 178 10.50 -13.84 -12.52
C ASP A 178 11.92 -13.46 -12.08
N ASN A 179 12.28 -12.17 -12.12
CA ASN A 179 13.56 -11.71 -11.60
C ASN A 179 13.41 -11.34 -10.11
N GLY A 180 14.29 -11.88 -9.25
CA GLY A 180 14.35 -11.52 -7.82
C GLY A 180 14.51 -10.02 -7.55
N ASP A 181 14.85 -9.23 -8.57
CA ASP A 181 14.96 -7.76 -8.54
C ASP A 181 13.62 -7.03 -8.71
N PHE A 182 12.52 -7.71 -9.04
CA PHE A 182 11.23 -7.07 -9.33
C PHE A 182 10.71 -6.24 -8.16
N ILE A 183 10.90 -6.69 -6.92
CA ILE A 183 10.47 -5.97 -5.71
C ILE A 183 11.24 -4.66 -5.52
N ARG A 184 12.54 -4.65 -5.85
CA ARG A 184 13.36 -3.42 -5.83
C ARG A 184 12.87 -2.45 -6.90
N LYS A 185 12.62 -2.96 -8.10
CA LYS A 185 12.06 -2.20 -9.23
C LYS A 185 10.68 -1.62 -8.89
N ALA A 186 9.81 -2.39 -8.26
CA ALA A 186 8.49 -1.95 -7.81
C ALA A 186 8.59 -0.85 -6.74
N SER A 187 9.47 -1.04 -5.75
CA SER A 187 9.72 -0.02 -4.70
C SER A 187 10.23 1.29 -5.29
N PHE A 188 11.20 1.21 -6.21
CA PHE A 188 11.72 2.36 -6.95
C PHE A 188 10.63 3.07 -7.77
N MET A 189 9.81 2.32 -8.51
CA MET A 189 8.71 2.88 -9.29
C MET A 189 7.69 3.60 -8.41
N LEU A 190 7.30 3.03 -7.26
CA LEU A 190 6.38 3.67 -6.31
C LEU A 190 6.95 4.95 -5.71
N ARG A 191 8.25 5.00 -5.42
CA ARG A 191 8.92 6.22 -4.97
C ARG A 191 8.85 7.31 -6.04
N VAL A 192 9.12 6.98 -7.29
CA VAL A 192 9.01 7.92 -8.42
C VAL A 192 7.58 8.42 -8.59
N VAL A 193 6.59 7.52 -8.53
CA VAL A 193 5.16 7.87 -8.59
C VAL A 193 4.81 8.91 -7.53
N ARG A 194 5.16 8.64 -6.27
CA ARG A 194 4.90 9.56 -5.15
C ARG A 194 5.58 10.91 -5.34
N GLU A 195 6.86 10.93 -5.71
CA GLU A 195 7.59 12.19 -5.90
C GLU A 195 7.03 13.04 -7.04
N ILE A 196 6.55 12.41 -8.11
CA ILE A 196 5.90 13.13 -9.22
C ILE A 196 4.51 13.61 -8.79
N ASP A 197 3.68 12.77 -8.16
CA ASP A 197 2.35 13.14 -7.70
C ASP A 197 2.37 14.32 -6.72
N ASP A 198 3.34 14.36 -5.79
CA ASP A 198 3.52 15.47 -4.85
C ASP A 198 3.85 16.81 -5.56
N ARG A 199 4.36 16.75 -6.79
CA ARG A 199 4.73 17.93 -7.60
C ARG A 199 3.63 18.39 -8.55
N ILE A 200 2.73 17.49 -8.97
CA ILE A 200 1.63 17.83 -9.90
C ILE A 200 0.78 19.02 -9.43
N PRO A 201 0.41 19.17 -8.14
CA PRO A 201 -0.33 20.35 -7.68
C PRO A 201 0.36 21.69 -7.96
N ARG A 202 1.69 21.70 -8.15
CA ARG A 202 2.48 22.90 -8.48
C ARG A 202 2.36 23.33 -9.94
N LEU A 203 1.86 22.44 -10.82
CA LEU A 203 1.63 22.71 -12.24
C LEU A 203 0.40 23.59 -12.49
N ARG A 204 -0.32 24.02 -11.45
CA ARG A 204 -1.50 24.88 -11.59
C ARG A 204 -1.10 26.26 -12.17
N LEU A 205 -1.60 26.54 -13.37
CA LEU A 205 -1.41 27.82 -14.04
C LEU A 205 -2.23 28.93 -13.36
N GLN A 206 -3.50 28.66 -13.04
CA GLN A 206 -4.35 29.58 -12.26
C GLN A 206 -4.65 28.99 -10.87
N GLU A 207 -4.75 29.86 -9.86
CA GLU A 207 -5.13 29.44 -8.49
C GLU A 207 -6.55 28.87 -8.41
N ARG A 208 -7.43 29.25 -9.35
CA ARG A 208 -8.83 28.81 -9.44
C ARG A 208 -9.03 27.57 -10.34
N SER A 209 -8.02 27.15 -11.10
CA SER A 209 -8.14 25.96 -11.96
C SER A 209 -8.13 24.67 -11.15
N THR A 210 -8.89 23.68 -11.63
CA THR A 210 -8.79 22.29 -11.16
C THR A 210 -7.36 21.77 -11.33
N ALA A 211 -6.87 21.03 -10.32
CA ALA A 211 -5.58 20.34 -10.45
C ALA A 211 -5.60 19.40 -11.67
N LEU A 212 -4.45 19.29 -12.34
CA LEU A 212 -4.25 18.25 -13.33
C LEU A 212 -4.38 16.87 -12.64
N ALA A 213 -5.00 15.93 -13.34
CA ALA A 213 -5.14 14.57 -12.84
C ALA A 213 -3.77 13.89 -12.75
N SER A 214 -3.60 13.03 -11.74
CA SER A 214 -2.42 12.18 -11.66
C SER A 214 -2.37 11.23 -12.88
N PRO A 215 -1.21 11.06 -13.52
CA PRO A 215 -1.03 10.09 -14.58
C PRO A 215 -0.98 8.64 -14.06
N PHE A 216 -0.85 8.44 -12.75
CA PHE A 216 -0.71 7.15 -12.10
C PHE A 216 -2.04 6.70 -11.50
N THR A 217 -2.94 6.23 -12.36
CA THR A 217 -4.24 5.72 -11.92
C THR A 217 -4.07 4.48 -11.04
N THR A 218 -5.06 4.20 -10.19
CA THR A 218 -5.08 3.02 -9.31
C THR A 218 -4.80 1.73 -10.07
N GLN A 219 -5.33 1.59 -11.30
CA GLN A 219 -5.13 0.41 -12.14
C GLN A 219 -3.66 0.19 -12.53
N ILE A 220 -2.90 1.26 -12.73
CA ILE A 220 -1.48 1.21 -13.11
C ILE A 220 -0.61 0.83 -11.91
N VAL A 221 -0.95 1.34 -10.73
CA VAL A 221 -0.14 1.16 -9.52
C VAL A 221 -0.50 -0.13 -8.76
N GLN A 222 -1.72 -0.64 -8.92
CA GLN A 222 -2.22 -1.84 -8.23
C GLN A 222 -1.35 -3.10 -8.42
N PRO A 223 -0.80 -3.42 -9.61
CA PRO A 223 0.12 -4.54 -9.75
C PRO A 223 1.38 -4.41 -8.90
N LEU A 224 1.90 -3.18 -8.74
CA LEU A 224 3.07 -2.90 -7.90
C LEU A 224 2.74 -3.09 -6.41
N TYR A 225 1.57 -2.59 -5.97
CA TYR A 225 1.07 -2.81 -4.61
C TYR A 225 0.87 -4.30 -4.31
N MET A 226 0.27 -5.04 -5.24
CA MET A 226 0.04 -6.49 -5.08
C MET A 226 1.36 -7.25 -4.94
N ALA A 227 2.36 -6.92 -5.77
CA ALA A 227 3.66 -7.56 -5.72
C ALA A 227 4.38 -7.35 -4.37
N LEU A 228 4.39 -6.11 -3.88
CA LEU A 228 5.00 -5.78 -2.59
C LEU A 228 4.26 -6.42 -1.43
N ALA A 229 2.92 -6.39 -1.48
CA ALA A 229 2.08 -7.06 -0.49
C ALA A 229 2.38 -8.56 -0.45
N MET A 230 2.37 -9.25 -1.60
CA MET A 230 2.63 -10.68 -1.66
C MET A 230 4.04 -11.06 -1.17
N TYR A 231 5.05 -10.25 -1.52
CA TYR A 231 6.42 -10.47 -1.07
C TYR A 231 6.56 -10.46 0.46
N VAL A 232 5.81 -9.61 1.14
CA VAL A 232 5.82 -9.50 2.61
C VAL A 232 4.89 -10.52 3.27
N VAL A 233 3.69 -10.72 2.71
CA VAL A 233 2.65 -11.57 3.29
C VAL A 233 3.02 -13.05 3.20
N HIS A 234 3.53 -13.51 2.06
CA HIS A 234 3.75 -14.94 1.83
C HIS A 234 4.73 -15.59 2.83
N PRO A 235 5.94 -15.04 3.07
CA PRO A 235 6.86 -15.60 4.07
C PRO A 235 6.31 -15.48 5.50
N SER A 236 5.61 -14.37 5.81
CA SER A 236 5.03 -14.12 7.13
C SER A 236 3.93 -15.13 7.47
N ILE A 237 3.05 -15.43 6.51
CA ILE A 237 1.98 -16.42 6.65
C ILE A 237 2.55 -17.82 6.78
N GLN A 238 3.54 -18.21 5.96
CA GLN A 238 4.17 -19.53 6.08
C GLN A 238 4.82 -19.75 7.46
N SER A 239 5.48 -18.73 8.00
CA SER A 239 6.06 -18.79 9.35
C SER A 239 4.97 -18.91 10.43
N TYR A 240 3.87 -18.19 10.23
CA TYR A 240 2.72 -18.22 11.12
C TYR A 240 2.04 -19.58 11.14
N GLU A 241 1.75 -20.15 9.97
CA GLU A 241 1.15 -21.49 9.79
C GLU A 241 2.00 -22.56 10.49
N LYS A 242 3.33 -22.56 10.28
CA LYS A 242 4.26 -23.48 10.97
C LYS A 242 4.20 -23.32 12.49
N SER A 243 4.15 -22.08 12.97
CA SER A 243 4.09 -21.78 14.41
C SER A 243 2.76 -22.21 15.03
N LEU A 244 1.66 -22.06 14.29
CA LEU A 244 0.32 -22.49 14.69
C LEU A 244 0.22 -24.03 14.71
N ALA A 245 0.77 -24.72 13.71
CA ALA A 245 0.86 -26.18 13.70
C ALA A 245 1.69 -26.71 14.89
N ALA A 246 2.79 -26.02 15.23
CA ALA A 246 3.60 -26.37 16.39
C ALA A 246 2.87 -26.14 17.72
N SER A 247 2.06 -25.07 17.84
CA SER A 247 1.36 -24.75 19.09
C SER A 247 0.32 -25.80 19.48
N VAL A 248 -0.19 -26.59 18.53
CA VAL A 248 -1.12 -27.69 18.84
C VAL A 248 -0.46 -28.78 19.69
N LYS A 249 0.84 -29.01 19.49
CA LYS A 249 1.61 -30.04 20.21
C LYS A 249 2.07 -29.58 21.60
N ILE A 250 2.13 -28.27 21.83
CA ILE A 250 2.61 -27.69 23.09
C ILE A 250 1.43 -27.59 24.07
N LYS A 251 1.59 -28.17 25.25
CA LYS A 251 0.66 -27.95 26.38
C LYS A 251 1.04 -26.64 27.07
N THR A 252 0.36 -25.55 26.72
CA THR A 252 0.53 -24.25 27.40
C THR A 252 -0.58 -24.03 28.42
N ASN A 253 -0.23 -23.70 29.67
CA ASN A 253 -1.17 -23.25 30.70
C ASN A 253 -1.59 -21.79 30.50
N SER A 254 -2.05 -21.43 29.30
CA SER A 254 -2.46 -20.06 28.94
C SER A 254 -3.66 -19.56 29.74
N HIS A 255 -4.45 -20.47 30.32
CA HIS A 255 -5.62 -20.17 31.13
C HIS A 255 -5.31 -19.42 32.44
N ILE A 256 -4.06 -19.43 32.91
CA ILE A 256 -3.66 -18.75 34.17
C ILE A 256 -3.72 -17.22 34.03
N LEU A 257 -3.55 -16.70 32.81
CA LEU A 257 -3.55 -15.26 32.52
C LEU A 257 -4.93 -14.75 32.07
N TRP A 258 -5.96 -15.58 32.16
CA TRP A 258 -7.30 -15.23 31.74
C TRP A 258 -8.03 -14.45 32.82
N GLU A 259 -8.82 -13.48 32.40
CA GLU A 259 -9.49 -12.52 33.28
C GLU A 259 -11.01 -12.64 33.21
N GLY A 260 -11.67 -12.33 34.32
CA GLY A 260 -13.12 -12.31 34.44
C GLY A 260 -13.75 -13.64 34.87
N GLN A 261 -15.08 -13.63 34.99
CA GLN A 261 -15.90 -14.80 35.29
C GLN A 261 -16.97 -14.94 34.18
N PRO A 262 -17.00 -16.04 33.40
CA PRO A 262 -15.98 -17.08 33.28
C PRO A 262 -14.64 -16.51 32.75
N PRO A 263 -13.50 -17.19 32.96
CA PRO A 263 -12.19 -16.70 32.55
C PRO A 263 -12.07 -16.64 31.02
N LEU A 264 -11.66 -15.49 30.48
CA LEU A 264 -11.43 -15.27 29.05
C LEU A 264 -10.02 -14.73 28.78
N PRO A 265 -9.45 -14.96 27.59
CA PRO A 265 -8.19 -14.37 27.20
C PRO A 265 -8.27 -12.83 27.15
N SER A 266 -7.31 -12.15 27.78
CA SER A 266 -7.14 -10.69 27.72
C SER A 266 -5.96 -10.26 26.82
N GLN A 267 -5.20 -11.22 26.28
CA GLN A 267 -3.99 -11.00 25.49
C GLN A 267 -3.93 -11.96 24.28
N PRO A 268 -3.29 -11.55 23.16
CA PRO A 268 -3.10 -12.42 22.01
C PRO A 268 -2.06 -13.49 22.32
N SER A 269 -2.12 -14.61 21.59
CA SER A 269 -1.11 -15.65 21.74
C SER A 269 0.28 -15.12 21.30
N PRO A 270 1.37 -15.67 21.86
CA PRO A 270 2.72 -15.29 21.45
C PRO A 270 2.96 -15.46 19.95
N THR A 271 2.32 -16.46 19.34
CA THR A 271 2.41 -16.75 17.91
C THR A 271 1.78 -15.63 17.08
N THR A 272 0.57 -15.20 17.45
CA THR A 272 -0.17 -14.12 16.78
C THR A 272 0.52 -12.77 16.95
N PHE A 273 1.02 -12.46 18.15
CA PHE A 273 1.77 -11.22 18.38
C PHE A 273 3.09 -11.18 17.60
N ARG A 274 3.85 -12.29 17.56
CA ARG A 274 5.08 -12.40 16.77
C ARG A 274 4.81 -12.27 15.27
N PHE A 275 3.71 -12.82 14.77
CA PHE A 275 3.31 -12.68 13.38
C PHE A 275 3.14 -11.20 12.99
N LEU A 276 2.35 -10.42 13.75
CA LEU A 276 2.20 -8.98 13.47
C LEU A 276 3.53 -8.21 13.55
N ARG A 277 4.38 -8.57 14.51
CA ARG A 277 5.70 -7.96 14.66
C ARG A 277 6.60 -8.23 13.46
N GLU A 278 6.70 -9.48 13.02
CA GLU A 278 7.54 -9.83 11.87
C GLU A 278 6.95 -9.31 10.55
N LEU A 279 5.62 -9.22 10.44
CA LEU A 279 4.95 -8.57 9.32
C LEU A 279 5.33 -7.08 9.23
N ASN A 280 5.15 -6.33 10.32
CA ASN A 280 5.50 -4.90 10.39
C ASN A 280 7.01 -4.67 10.17
N LYS A 281 7.86 -5.56 10.68
CA LYS A 281 9.31 -5.50 10.45
C LYS A 281 9.68 -5.76 9.00
N SER A 282 9.02 -6.73 8.35
CA SER A 282 9.22 -7.02 6.92
C SER A 282 8.75 -5.88 6.04
N MET A 283 7.65 -5.20 6.42
CA MET A 283 7.22 -3.95 5.79
C MET A 283 8.29 -2.86 5.92
N ALA A 284 8.76 -2.59 7.14
CA ALA A 284 9.78 -1.58 7.41
C ALA A 284 11.10 -1.84 6.67
N ALA A 285 11.47 -3.11 6.44
CA ALA A 285 12.68 -3.49 5.71
C ALA A 285 12.68 -3.07 4.23
N LEU A 286 11.50 -2.91 3.62
CA LEU A 286 11.36 -2.37 2.26
C LEU A 286 11.39 -0.83 2.22
N GLY A 287 11.25 -0.19 3.38
CA GLY A 287 11.15 1.25 3.53
C GLY A 287 9.76 1.69 3.96
N ASN A 288 9.70 2.52 5.00
CA ASN A 288 8.44 3.10 5.51
C ASN A 288 7.76 3.99 4.46
N ASP A 289 8.53 4.49 3.51
CA ASP A 289 8.18 5.44 2.48
C ASP A 289 7.29 4.84 1.37
N VAL A 290 7.32 3.52 1.19
CA VAL A 290 6.64 2.79 0.12
C VAL A 290 5.19 2.43 0.49
N TRP A 291 4.85 2.42 1.78
CA TRP A 291 3.54 1.98 2.29
C TRP A 291 2.48 3.09 2.24
N ALA A 292 2.14 3.54 1.04
CA ALA A 292 1.00 4.44 0.82
C ALA A 292 -0.32 3.77 1.25
N PRO A 293 -1.38 4.54 1.61
CA PRO A 293 -2.65 3.97 2.06
C PRO A 293 -3.22 2.90 1.12
N GLY A 294 -3.16 3.11 -0.21
CA GLY A 294 -3.58 2.11 -1.19
C GLY A 294 -2.78 0.80 -1.14
N CYS A 295 -1.46 0.88 -0.93
CA CYS A 295 -0.63 -0.31 -0.78
C CYS A 295 -0.94 -1.08 0.51
N VAL A 296 -1.17 -0.34 1.60
CA VAL A 296 -1.53 -0.92 2.90
C VAL A 296 -2.90 -1.60 2.83
N LEU A 297 -3.87 -1.02 2.13
CA LEU A 297 -5.18 -1.66 1.89
C LEU A 297 -5.03 -3.01 1.18
N VAL A 298 -4.27 -3.05 0.07
CA VAL A 298 -3.99 -4.30 -0.65
C VAL A 298 -3.29 -5.33 0.25
N LEU A 299 -2.32 -4.89 1.06
CA LEU A 299 -1.65 -5.78 2.02
C LEU A 299 -2.63 -6.32 3.07
N LYS A 300 -3.48 -5.46 3.65
CA LYS A 300 -4.49 -5.85 4.64
C LYS A 300 -5.47 -6.88 4.07
N GLU A 301 -5.94 -6.69 2.84
CA GLU A 301 -6.80 -7.64 2.13
C GLU A 301 -6.11 -9.00 1.94
N GLN A 302 -4.84 -9.02 1.49
CA GLN A 302 -4.09 -10.26 1.32
C GLN A 302 -3.83 -10.97 2.66
N VAL A 303 -3.43 -10.24 3.70
CA VAL A 303 -3.26 -10.81 5.05
C VAL A 303 -4.58 -11.39 5.54
N CYS A 304 -5.68 -10.66 5.42
CA CYS A 304 -7.01 -11.12 5.83
C CYS A 304 -7.38 -12.43 5.12
N LYS A 305 -7.23 -12.48 3.79
CA LYS A 305 -7.51 -13.68 2.98
C LYS A 305 -6.68 -14.89 3.39
N GLU A 306 -5.38 -14.73 3.60
CA GLU A 306 -4.50 -15.84 3.94
C GLU A 306 -4.64 -16.28 5.41
N VAL A 307 -4.83 -15.34 6.34
CA VAL A 307 -5.11 -15.67 7.75
C VAL A 307 -6.42 -16.44 7.88
N LYS A 308 -7.48 -16.07 7.14
CA LYS A 308 -8.74 -16.84 7.09
C LYS A 308 -8.47 -18.32 6.78
N LYS A 309 -7.67 -18.61 5.75
CA LYS A 309 -7.34 -19.99 5.35
C LYS A 309 -6.57 -20.74 6.45
N VAL A 310 -5.54 -20.10 7.01
CA VAL A 310 -4.73 -20.69 8.09
C VAL A 310 -5.59 -21.01 9.30
N PHE A 311 -6.55 -20.14 9.63
CA PHE A 311 -7.42 -20.32 10.79
C PHE A 311 -8.41 -21.45 10.60
N VAL A 312 -9.05 -21.55 9.43
CA VAL A 312 -9.94 -22.68 9.11
C VAL A 312 -9.18 -24.01 9.20
N GLN A 313 -7.99 -24.10 8.58
CA GLN A 313 -7.14 -25.30 8.64
C GLN A 313 -6.73 -25.66 10.08
N HIS A 314 -6.43 -24.65 10.90
CA HIS A 314 -6.04 -24.86 12.28
C HIS A 314 -7.20 -25.32 13.16
N VAL A 315 -8.39 -24.72 12.99
CA VAL A 315 -9.63 -25.18 13.66
C VAL A 315 -9.90 -26.65 13.31
N ASP A 316 -9.83 -27.01 12.03
CA ASP A 316 -10.02 -28.39 11.57
C ASP A 316 -9.00 -29.34 12.21
N THR A 317 -7.75 -28.90 12.33
CA THR A 317 -6.67 -29.69 12.96
C THR A 317 -6.95 -29.91 14.45
N VAL A 318 -7.36 -28.86 15.18
CA VAL A 318 -7.73 -28.92 16.60
C VAL A 318 -8.97 -29.80 16.81
N MET A 319 -9.91 -29.80 15.85
CA MET A 319 -11.10 -30.66 15.90
C MET A 319 -10.78 -32.13 15.61
N LYS A 320 -9.84 -32.44 14.69
CA LYS A 320 -9.48 -33.82 14.30
C LYS A 320 -8.60 -34.55 15.31
N LEU A 321 -7.74 -33.84 16.05
CA LEU A 321 -6.86 -34.45 17.04
C LEU A 321 -7.61 -35.16 18.19
N SER A 322 -8.88 -34.85 18.41
CA SER A 322 -9.73 -35.57 19.35
C SER A 322 -10.27 -36.93 18.83
N SER A 323 -9.91 -37.36 17.61
CA SER A 323 -10.50 -38.54 16.96
C SER A 323 -9.50 -39.62 16.53
N THR A 324 -8.19 -39.49 16.78
CA THR A 324 -7.17 -40.36 16.16
C THR A 324 -6.09 -40.91 17.11
N GLU A 325 -6.30 -40.90 18.42
CA GLU A 325 -5.41 -41.61 19.38
C GLU A 325 -6.01 -42.94 19.87
N GLU A 326 -6.66 -43.70 18.98
CA GLU A 326 -6.86 -45.14 19.18
C GLU A 326 -6.08 -45.89 18.09
N VAL A 327 -5.37 -46.94 18.50
CA VAL A 327 -4.49 -47.84 17.72
C VAL A 327 -3.02 -47.41 17.60
N GLN A 328 -2.24 -47.62 18.67
CA GLN A 328 -0.97 -48.37 18.59
C GLN A 328 -0.41 -48.71 19.99
N THR A 329 -0.92 -49.81 20.53
CA THR A 329 -0.28 -50.74 21.48
C THR A 329 -1.08 -52.02 21.24
N GLU A 330 -0.54 -53.10 20.69
CA GLU A 330 0.49 -53.96 21.25
C GLU A 330 1.18 -54.75 20.13
N THR A 331 2.51 -54.86 20.18
CA THR A 331 3.22 -56.01 19.61
C THR A 331 4.38 -56.32 20.53
N ASN A 332 4.17 -57.27 21.43
CA ASN A 332 5.23 -58.00 22.12
C ASN A 332 4.65 -59.33 22.58
N GLU A 333 4.60 -60.30 21.66
CA GLU A 333 4.58 -61.71 22.03
C GLU A 333 5.96 -62.27 21.74
N THR A 334 6.65 -62.71 22.78
CA THR A 334 7.74 -63.68 22.70
C THR A 334 7.19 -64.99 23.25
N GLU A 335 7.49 -66.04 22.50
CA GLU A 335 7.02 -67.41 22.57
C GLU A 335 7.35 -68.22 23.85
N GLU A 336 6.50 -69.23 24.05
CA GLU A 336 6.76 -70.60 24.51
C GLU A 336 6.50 -71.06 25.98
N SER A 337 5.45 -71.90 26.07
CA SER A 337 5.46 -73.33 26.52
C SER A 337 5.37 -73.70 28.02
N LYS A 338 4.25 -74.32 28.47
CA LYS A 338 3.95 -75.79 28.45
C LYS A 338 2.90 -76.26 29.50
N ASP A 339 2.03 -77.16 29.04
CA ASP A 339 1.28 -78.28 29.67
C ASP A 339 0.30 -78.09 30.87
N GLY A 340 -0.91 -78.64 30.70
CA GLY A 340 -2.07 -78.64 31.65
C GLY A 340 -2.10 -79.82 32.63
N PRO A 341 -3.26 -80.45 32.96
CA PRO A 341 -4.68 -80.06 32.87
C PRO A 341 -5.42 -80.17 34.25
N ASP A 342 -6.72 -79.84 34.32
CA ASP A 342 -7.82 -80.67 34.92
C ASP A 342 -9.04 -79.89 35.48
N VAL A 343 -10.20 -80.25 34.92
CA VAL A 343 -11.62 -80.31 35.36
C VAL A 343 -12.26 -79.29 36.33
N GLY A 344 -13.40 -78.72 35.89
CA GLY A 344 -14.45 -78.21 36.80
C GLY A 344 -15.60 -77.40 36.16
N LYS A 345 -16.67 -78.10 35.73
CA LYS A 345 -18.03 -77.63 35.37
C LYS A 345 -18.53 -76.33 36.05
N THR A 346 -19.26 -75.46 35.33
CA THR A 346 -20.75 -75.45 35.23
C THR A 346 -21.24 -74.21 34.45
N GLU A 347 -22.19 -74.43 33.54
CA GLU A 347 -22.91 -73.46 32.71
C GLU A 347 -23.72 -72.42 33.51
N SER A 348 -23.85 -71.18 32.99
CA SER A 348 -25.16 -70.60 32.61
C SER A 348 -25.05 -69.17 32.04
N LYS A 349 -25.31 -69.07 30.73
CA LYS A 349 -26.08 -68.05 29.97
C LYS A 349 -26.02 -66.56 30.37
N GLU A 350 -25.39 -65.81 29.46
CA GLU A 350 -25.76 -64.49 28.90
C GLU A 350 -27.28 -64.21 28.80
N PRO A 351 -27.75 -62.93 28.67
CA PRO A 351 -27.19 -61.95 27.74
C PRO A 351 -27.08 -60.47 28.19
N GLU A 352 -26.04 -59.82 27.67
CA GLU A 352 -26.12 -58.59 26.85
C GLU A 352 -26.90 -57.38 27.40
N VAL A 353 -26.16 -56.40 27.95
CA VAL A 353 -26.43 -54.97 27.68
C VAL A 353 -25.10 -54.30 27.34
N THR A 354 -24.90 -54.15 26.05
CA THR A 354 -23.93 -53.30 25.38
C THR A 354 -24.23 -51.83 25.67
N LEU A 355 -23.28 -51.12 26.29
CA LEU A 355 -23.10 -49.67 26.09
C LEU A 355 -21.60 -49.36 26.11
N PRO A 356 -20.98 -49.07 24.95
CA PRO A 356 -19.64 -48.52 24.88
C PRO A 356 -19.72 -46.99 25.02
N CYS A 357 -19.06 -46.43 26.03
CA CYS A 357 -18.80 -44.99 26.08
C CYS A 357 -17.40 -44.77 26.65
N SER A 358 -16.38 -44.89 25.78
CA SER A 358 -15.03 -44.41 26.06
C SER A 358 -15.04 -42.88 25.98
N SER A 359 -15.29 -42.25 27.14
CA SER A 359 -15.22 -40.81 27.28
C SER A 359 -13.75 -40.35 27.26
N LEU A 360 -13.41 -39.48 26.31
CA LEU A 360 -12.27 -38.55 26.38
C LEU A 360 -12.14 -37.98 27.80
N SER A 361 -10.91 -37.88 28.30
CA SER A 361 -10.64 -37.31 29.63
C SER A 361 -11.14 -35.86 29.71
N SER A 362 -11.70 -35.44 30.86
CA SER A 362 -12.23 -34.07 31.05
C SER A 362 -11.19 -32.98 30.76
N SER A 363 -9.91 -33.26 31.04
CA SER A 363 -8.78 -32.35 30.81
C SER A 363 -8.52 -32.04 29.33
N GLU A 364 -8.77 -32.98 28.42
CA GLU A 364 -8.53 -32.78 26.98
C GLU A 364 -9.62 -31.94 26.31
N LYS A 365 -10.87 -32.08 26.78
CA LYS A 365 -11.99 -31.24 26.36
C LYS A 365 -11.79 -29.79 26.79
N GLU A 366 -11.38 -29.57 28.04
CA GLU A 366 -11.06 -28.23 28.55
C GLU A 366 -9.88 -27.58 27.81
N ALA A 367 -8.84 -28.35 27.49
CA ALA A 367 -7.71 -27.84 26.70
C ALA A 367 -8.11 -27.46 25.27
N LYS A 368 -9.04 -28.22 24.65
CA LYS A 368 -9.58 -27.94 23.32
C LYS A 368 -10.41 -26.65 23.30
N GLU A 369 -11.36 -26.53 24.22
CA GLU A 369 -12.14 -25.30 24.39
C GLU A 369 -11.23 -24.11 24.69
N GLY A 370 -10.20 -24.34 25.50
CA GLY A 370 -9.19 -23.35 25.84
C GLY A 370 -8.50 -22.77 24.60
N ARG A 371 -8.08 -23.65 23.70
CA ARG A 371 -7.41 -23.29 22.43
C ARG A 371 -8.35 -22.56 21.48
N LEU A 372 -9.61 -22.99 21.36
CA LEU A 372 -10.60 -22.34 20.50
C LEU A 372 -10.93 -20.93 20.99
N LYS A 373 -11.06 -20.73 22.32
CA LYS A 373 -11.24 -19.40 22.93
C LYS A 373 -10.05 -18.47 22.65
N GLN A 374 -8.82 -18.98 22.76
CA GLN A 374 -7.62 -18.20 22.43
C GLN A 374 -7.55 -17.86 20.93
N LEU A 375 -7.85 -18.81 20.06
CA LEU A 375 -7.84 -18.59 18.61
C LEU A 375 -8.89 -17.55 18.19
N LEU A 376 -10.06 -17.56 18.82
CA LEU A 376 -11.07 -16.53 18.61
C LEU A 376 -10.58 -15.14 19.04
N PHE A 377 -9.93 -15.03 20.19
CA PHE A 377 -9.31 -13.76 20.60
C PHE A 377 -8.28 -13.29 19.57
N ASP A 378 -7.40 -14.20 19.14
CA ASP A 378 -6.36 -13.92 18.15
C ASP A 378 -6.97 -13.42 16.83
N ALA A 379 -8.09 -13.98 16.40
CA ALA A 379 -8.84 -13.53 15.22
C ALA A 379 -9.40 -12.12 15.37
N LEU A 380 -10.09 -11.86 16.49
CA LEU A 380 -10.64 -10.54 16.81
C LEU A 380 -9.54 -9.49 16.94
N TYR A 381 -8.36 -9.87 17.42
CA TYR A 381 -7.19 -9.02 17.53
C TYR A 381 -6.57 -8.72 16.16
N LEU A 382 -6.30 -9.74 15.33
CA LEU A 382 -5.76 -9.57 13.98
C LEU A 382 -6.69 -8.74 13.09
N GLN A 383 -8.00 -8.96 13.20
CA GLN A 383 -9.03 -8.22 12.49
C GLN A 383 -8.87 -6.70 12.66
N ARG A 384 -8.41 -6.22 13.82
CA ARG A 384 -8.19 -4.78 14.05
C ARG A 384 -7.08 -4.18 13.19
N PHE A 385 -6.14 -4.99 12.73
CA PHE A 385 -5.03 -4.56 11.89
C PHE A 385 -5.24 -4.89 10.41
N THR A 386 -6.16 -5.80 10.08
CA THR A 386 -6.34 -6.34 8.73
C THR A 386 -7.68 -5.98 8.08
N THR A 387 -8.64 -5.43 8.82
CA THR A 387 -9.96 -5.10 8.28
C THR A 387 -9.96 -3.81 7.49
N THR A 388 -10.45 -3.88 6.26
CA THR A 388 -11.01 -2.78 5.49
C THR A 388 -12.53 -2.78 5.70
N SER A 389 -13.19 -1.61 5.65
CA SER A 389 -14.56 -1.36 6.15
C SER A 389 -15.66 -2.33 5.67
N GLU A 390 -15.41 -3.16 4.66
CA GLU A 390 -16.40 -4.03 4.02
C GLU A 390 -16.26 -5.53 4.39
N ASP A 391 -15.08 -6.00 4.82
CA ASP A 391 -14.77 -7.44 4.99
C ASP A 391 -14.66 -7.92 6.45
N GLY A 392 -14.81 -7.01 7.42
CA GLY A 392 -14.52 -7.27 8.82
C GLY A 392 -15.38 -8.35 9.45
N GLU A 393 -16.62 -8.50 9.01
CA GLU A 393 -17.56 -9.40 9.68
C GLU A 393 -17.30 -10.88 9.39
N ASP A 394 -16.65 -11.24 8.29
CA ASP A 394 -16.58 -12.63 7.85
C ASP A 394 -15.69 -13.53 8.72
N VAL A 395 -14.53 -13.05 9.18
CA VAL A 395 -13.57 -13.90 9.91
C VAL A 395 -14.09 -14.22 11.30
N ALA A 396 -14.59 -13.19 12.00
CA ALA A 396 -15.18 -13.33 13.31
C ALA A 396 -16.46 -14.17 13.26
N LYS A 397 -17.30 -14.04 12.22
CA LYS A 397 -18.51 -14.86 12.04
C LYS A 397 -18.18 -16.32 11.71
N LEU A 398 -17.20 -16.56 10.84
CA LEU A 398 -16.76 -17.94 10.52
C LEU A 398 -16.18 -18.64 11.75
N LEU A 399 -15.41 -17.92 12.56
CA LEU A 399 -14.85 -18.46 13.80
C LEU A 399 -15.88 -18.53 14.92
N SER A 400 -16.82 -17.59 15.02
CA SER A 400 -17.91 -17.70 15.98
C SER A 400 -18.77 -18.92 15.68
N ALA A 401 -19.04 -19.23 14.41
CA ALA A 401 -19.73 -20.47 14.03
C ALA A 401 -18.94 -21.73 14.43
N ALA A 402 -17.60 -21.71 14.34
CA ALA A 402 -16.74 -22.80 14.83
C ALA A 402 -16.63 -22.84 16.37
N VAL A 403 -16.91 -21.73 17.06
CA VAL A 403 -16.83 -21.54 18.51
C VAL A 403 -18.19 -21.66 19.20
N ASP A 404 -19.31 -21.57 18.48
CA ASP A 404 -20.63 -21.98 18.97
C ASP A 404 -20.62 -23.47 19.34
N VAL A 405 -19.75 -24.25 18.69
CA VAL A 405 -19.38 -25.63 19.08
C VAL A 405 -18.64 -25.69 20.43
N ALA A 406 -18.02 -24.59 20.87
CA ALA A 406 -17.22 -24.45 22.10
C ALA A 406 -17.93 -23.68 23.23
N THR A 407 -19.25 -23.50 23.18
CA THR A 407 -20.13 -23.08 24.30
C THR A 407 -19.98 -21.65 24.85
N LEU A 408 -19.45 -20.69 24.08
CA LEU A 408 -19.45 -19.28 24.52
C LEU A 408 -20.81 -18.61 24.32
N ASP A 409 -21.26 -17.84 25.31
CA ASP A 409 -22.45 -17.00 25.20
C ASP A 409 -22.14 -15.67 24.51
N GLU A 410 -23.18 -15.02 23.99
CA GLU A 410 -23.07 -13.75 23.26
C GLU A 410 -22.42 -12.64 24.13
N THR A 411 -22.64 -12.67 25.45
CA THR A 411 -22.02 -11.70 26.36
C THR A 411 -20.51 -11.93 26.51
N ALA A 412 -20.04 -13.18 26.53
CA ALA A 412 -18.62 -13.47 26.50
C ALA A 412 -17.97 -13.07 25.16
N LEU A 413 -18.66 -13.24 24.03
CA LEU A 413 -18.16 -12.78 22.73
C LEU A 413 -17.98 -11.27 22.68
N THR A 414 -18.96 -10.50 23.16
CA THR A 414 -18.83 -9.03 23.22
C THR A 414 -17.71 -8.58 24.17
N ARG A 415 -17.53 -9.27 25.30
CA ARG A 415 -16.44 -9.01 26.24
C ARG A 415 -15.07 -9.32 25.63
N LEU A 416 -14.96 -10.43 24.91
CA LEU A 416 -13.74 -10.82 24.19
C LEU A 416 -13.37 -9.80 23.11
N GLY A 417 -14.37 -9.33 22.35
CA GLY A 417 -14.20 -8.27 21.35
C GLY A 417 -13.73 -6.94 21.96
N LYS A 418 -14.19 -6.59 23.16
CA LYS A 418 -13.71 -5.42 23.92
C LYS A 418 -12.26 -5.60 24.37
N TYR A 419 -11.91 -6.75 24.95
CA TYR A 419 -10.53 -7.04 25.37
C TYR A 419 -9.55 -6.99 24.19
N ALA A 420 -9.91 -7.57 23.05
CA ALA A 420 -9.11 -7.50 21.83
C ALA A 420 -8.93 -6.04 21.35
N ALA A 421 -9.99 -5.23 21.38
CA ALA A 421 -9.93 -3.82 20.99
C ALA A 421 -9.05 -2.99 21.94
N ASP A 422 -9.17 -3.20 23.25
CA ASP A 422 -8.37 -2.46 24.23
C ASP A 422 -6.90 -2.87 24.19
N TYR A 423 -6.60 -4.16 23.96
CA TYR A 423 -5.22 -4.59 23.75
C TYR A 423 -4.66 -4.03 22.44
N ALA A 424 -5.42 -4.03 21.34
CA ALA A 424 -5.02 -3.40 20.08
C ALA A 424 -4.68 -1.92 20.26
N LYS A 425 -5.50 -1.16 21.00
CA LYS A 425 -5.22 0.24 21.35
C LYS A 425 -3.96 0.43 22.21
N LYS A 426 -3.56 -0.56 23.01
CA LYS A 426 -2.29 -0.51 23.76
C LYS A 426 -1.09 -0.79 22.86
N THR A 427 -1.28 -1.58 21.79
CA THR A 427 -0.19 -2.05 20.93
C THR A 427 -0.11 -1.37 19.56
N TYR A 428 -1.04 -0.49 19.19
CA TYR A 428 -1.16 0.03 17.82
C TYR A 428 0.13 0.72 17.31
N LEU A 429 0.83 1.47 18.18
CA LEU A 429 2.09 2.14 17.82
C LEU A 429 3.20 1.16 17.46
N LEU A 430 3.18 -0.07 17.98
CA LEU A 430 4.17 -1.09 17.62
C LEU A 430 4.00 -1.60 16.18
N PHE A 431 2.81 -1.39 15.61
CA PHE A 431 2.43 -1.83 14.28
C PHE A 431 1.99 -0.64 13.43
N ALA A 432 2.69 0.50 13.56
CA ALA A 432 2.30 1.77 12.95
C ALA A 432 2.10 1.73 11.43
N LEU A 433 2.76 0.82 10.70
CA LEU A 433 2.56 0.66 9.25
C LEU A 433 1.25 -0.08 8.90
N LEU A 434 0.68 -0.79 9.88
CA LEU A 434 -0.60 -1.51 9.78
C LEU A 434 -1.75 -0.75 10.47
N ALA A 435 -1.43 0.23 11.32
CA ALA A 435 -2.38 0.95 12.16
C ALA A 435 -3.32 1.87 11.36
#